data_AF-X8E0Z2-F1
#
_entry.id   AF-X8E0Z2-F1
#
_cell.length_a   1.000
_cell.length_b   1.000
_cell.length_c   1.000
_cell.angle_alpha   90.00
_cell.angle_beta   90.00
_cell.angle_gamma   90.00
#
_symmetry.space_group_name_H-M   'P 1'
#
loop_
_entity.id
_entity.type
_entity.pdbx_description
1 polymer ?
#
loop_
_entity_poly.entity_id
_entity_poly.type
_entity_poly.pdbx_seq_one_letter_code
_entity_poly.pdbx_strand_id
1 'polypeptide(L)'
;MTMTASTQPPDVPSQETFEAVYNGKPMFEGAPAAGVPWDIRDAQPRIKELAAYGALRGAILDIGCGLGENSIYLTQQGLSVTGLDFSPSAIEQAKQRAAAAG
;
A
#
# COMPACT_ATOMS: atom_id res chain seq x y z
N MET A 1 -19.31 -11.69 -24.07
CA MET A 1 -18.41 -10.87 -23.23
C MET A 1 -17.34 -11.82 -22.72
N THR A 2 -16.23 -11.92 -23.44
CA THR A 2 -15.19 -12.93 -23.17
C THR A 2 -14.26 -12.34 -22.13
N MET A 3 -14.33 -12.84 -20.89
CA MET A 3 -13.33 -12.54 -19.87
C MET A 3 -11.99 -13.10 -20.36
N THR A 4 -11.09 -12.23 -20.81
CA THR A 4 -9.69 -12.60 -21.02
C THR A 4 -9.09 -12.92 -19.65
N ALA A 5 -8.84 -14.21 -19.38
CA ALA A 5 -8.12 -14.61 -18.19
C ALA A 5 -6.74 -13.92 -18.21
N SER A 6 -6.45 -13.14 -17.18
CA SER A 6 -5.11 -12.58 -16.99
C SER A 6 -4.11 -13.74 -16.92
N THR A 7 -3.14 -13.78 -17.83
CA THR A 7 -2.06 -14.77 -17.81
C THR A 7 -1.00 -14.37 -16.78
N GLN A 8 -1.38 -14.31 -15.51
CA GLN A 8 -0.44 -14.11 -14.42
C GLN A 8 0.43 -15.38 -14.28
N PRO A 9 1.77 -15.26 -14.22
CA PRO A 9 2.63 -16.39 -13.88
C PRO A 9 2.24 -16.97 -12.50
N PRO A 10 2.28 -18.30 -12.33
CA PRO A 10 1.76 -18.98 -11.13
C PRO A 10 2.53 -18.63 -9.84
N ASP A 11 3.73 -18.09 -9.95
CA ASP A 11 4.63 -17.70 -8.87
C ASP A 11 4.53 -16.21 -8.49
N VAL A 12 3.83 -15.40 -9.28
CA VAL A 12 3.66 -13.97 -9.02
C VAL A 12 2.34 -13.74 -8.28
N PRO A 13 2.35 -13.21 -7.04
CA PRO A 13 1.12 -12.96 -6.29
C PRO A 13 0.13 -12.08 -7.06
N SER A 14 -1.11 -12.55 -7.19
CA SER A 14 -2.19 -11.88 -7.92
C SER A 14 -2.84 -10.77 -7.08
N GLN A 15 -3.62 -9.90 -7.70
CA GLN A 15 -4.46 -8.92 -6.99
C GLN A 15 -5.32 -9.61 -5.91
N GLU A 16 -5.90 -10.77 -6.20
CA GLU A 16 -6.68 -11.56 -5.24
C GLU A 16 -5.85 -12.03 -4.04
N THR A 17 -4.56 -12.34 -4.25
CA THR A 17 -3.64 -12.72 -3.18
C THR A 17 -3.43 -11.56 -2.21
N PHE A 18 -3.16 -10.36 -2.73
CA PHE A 18 -3.01 -9.16 -1.90
C PHE A 18 -4.32 -8.78 -1.23
N GLU A 19 -5.44 -8.88 -1.94
CA GLU A 19 -6.76 -8.63 -1.37
C GLU A 19 -7.06 -9.54 -0.18
N ALA A 20 -6.73 -10.83 -0.29
CA ALA A 20 -6.87 -11.76 0.82
C ALA A 20 -6.05 -11.31 2.03
N VAL A 21 -4.79 -10.91 1.83
CA VAL A 21 -3.88 -10.43 2.88
C VAL A 21 -4.42 -9.16 3.56
N TYR A 22 -4.88 -8.18 2.79
CA TYR A 22 -5.47 -6.96 3.34
C TYR A 22 -6.79 -7.21 4.10
N ASN A 23 -7.50 -8.30 3.78
CA ASN A 23 -8.68 -8.78 4.51
C ASN A 23 -8.35 -9.75 5.65
N GLY A 24 -7.08 -9.85 6.06
CA GLY A 24 -6.65 -10.65 7.20
C GLY A 24 -6.56 -12.15 6.94
N LYS A 25 -6.61 -12.57 5.67
CA LYS A 25 -6.35 -13.96 5.28
C LYS A 25 -4.84 -14.19 5.10
N PRO A 26 -4.35 -15.43 5.25
CA PRO A 26 -2.95 -15.72 4.96
C PRO A 26 -2.62 -15.50 3.47
N MET A 27 -1.37 -15.13 3.19
CA MET A 27 -0.87 -14.91 1.82
C MET A 27 -0.86 -16.19 0.97
N PHE A 28 -0.60 -17.33 1.61
CA PHE A 28 -0.64 -18.64 0.99
C PHE A 28 -1.12 -19.67 2.02
N GLU A 29 -1.60 -20.82 1.54
CA GLU A 29 -2.10 -21.90 2.38
C GLU A 29 -1.00 -22.39 3.35
N GLY A 30 -1.33 -22.47 4.64
CA GLY A 30 -0.38 -22.84 5.70
C GLY A 30 0.49 -21.70 6.25
N ALA A 31 0.43 -20.49 5.67
CA ALA A 31 1.06 -19.31 6.27
C ALA A 31 0.29 -18.87 7.53
N PRO A 32 0.99 -18.35 8.56
CA PRO A 32 0.31 -17.74 9.70
C PRO A 32 -0.47 -16.48 9.25
N ALA A 33 -1.71 -16.33 9.72
CA ALA A 33 -2.47 -15.10 9.60
C ALA A 33 -1.91 -14.07 10.61
N ALA A 34 -0.80 -13.43 10.25
CA ALA A 34 -0.06 -12.50 11.10
C ALA A 34 -0.32 -11.02 10.75
N GLY A 35 -1.40 -10.74 10.01
CA GLY A 35 -1.66 -9.43 9.43
C GLY A 35 -0.83 -9.20 8.16
N VAL A 36 -0.81 -7.94 7.71
CA VAL A 36 -0.11 -7.53 6.49
C VAL A 36 1.40 -7.43 6.79
N PRO A 37 2.27 -8.27 6.21
CA PRO A 37 3.66 -8.38 6.65
C PRO A 37 4.51 -7.15 6.34
N TRP A 38 4.11 -6.34 5.36
CA TRP A 38 4.75 -5.06 5.04
C TRP A 38 4.16 -3.85 5.77
N ASP A 39 3.08 -4.03 6.55
CA ASP A 39 2.46 -2.96 7.35
C ASP A 39 3.21 -2.77 8.67
N ILE A 40 4.23 -1.92 8.65
CA ILE A 40 5.02 -1.56 9.82
C ILE A 40 4.35 -0.50 10.71
N ARG A 41 3.12 -0.07 10.38
CA ARG A 41 2.35 0.97 11.09
C ARG A 41 3.04 2.34 11.16
N ASP A 42 3.90 2.61 10.20
CA ASP A 42 4.62 3.87 10.06
C ASP A 42 5.16 4.00 8.63
N ALA A 43 5.54 5.20 8.22
CA ALA A 43 6.24 5.39 6.95
C ALA A 43 7.62 4.72 6.99
N GLN A 44 8.03 4.19 5.83
CA GLN A 44 9.33 3.53 5.69
C GLN A 44 10.47 4.47 6.12
N PRO A 45 11.45 4.02 6.92
CA PRO A 45 12.52 4.89 7.44
C PRO A 45 13.25 5.66 6.33
N ARG A 46 13.50 5.01 5.20
CA ARG A 46 14.16 5.65 4.04
C ARG A 46 13.35 6.79 3.44
N ILE A 47 12.02 6.72 3.48
CA ILE A 47 11.14 7.80 3.02
C ILE A 47 11.23 8.99 3.97
N LYS A 48 11.24 8.74 5.28
CA LYS A 48 11.45 9.79 6.30
C LYS A 48 12.80 10.49 6.15
N GLU A 49 13.87 9.72 5.94
CA GLU A 49 15.20 10.25 5.68
C GLU A 49 15.20 11.17 4.44
N LEU A 50 14.68 10.69 3.31
CA LEU A 50 14.64 11.46 2.06
C LEU A 50 13.81 12.75 2.20
N ALA A 51 12.69 12.70 2.94
CA ALA A 51 11.90 13.89 3.25
C ALA A 51 12.68 14.89 4.11
N ALA A 52 13.35 14.42 5.16
CA ALA A 52 14.17 15.27 6.04
C ALA A 52 15.37 15.91 5.31
N TYR A 53 15.95 15.22 4.33
CA TYR A 53 16.99 15.77 3.46
C TYR A 53 16.46 16.78 2.41
N GLY A 54 15.14 16.96 2.31
CA GLY A 54 14.53 17.79 1.25
C GLY A 54 14.66 17.19 -0.15
N ALA A 55 14.90 15.88 -0.26
CA ALA A 55 15.11 15.20 -1.53
C ALA A 55 13.81 14.92 -2.29
N LEU A 56 12.66 14.95 -1.59
CA LEU A 56 11.33 14.74 -2.16
C LEU A 56 10.64 16.08 -2.39
N ARG A 57 10.16 16.31 -3.62
CA ARG A 57 9.59 17.60 -4.04
C ARG A 57 8.57 17.44 -5.17
N GLY A 58 7.65 18.39 -5.25
CA GLY A 58 6.60 18.40 -6.27
C GLY A 58 5.46 17.42 -5.96
N ALA A 59 4.76 16.99 -7.01
CA ALA A 59 3.73 15.97 -6.90
C ALA A 59 4.35 14.57 -6.85
N ILE A 60 3.94 13.76 -5.87
CA ILE A 60 4.45 12.41 -5.64
C ILE A 60 3.40 11.37 -6.02
N LEU A 61 3.86 10.29 -6.67
CA LEU A 61 3.07 9.09 -6.93
C LEU A 61 3.62 7.94 -6.08
N ASP A 62 2.81 7.42 -5.16
CA ASP A 62 3.12 6.25 -4.33
C ASP A 62 2.50 5.00 -4.97
N ILE A 63 3.32 4.21 -5.67
CA ILE A 63 2.91 3.04 -6.45
C ILE A 63 2.89 1.81 -5.55
N GLY A 64 1.73 1.20 -5.38
CA GLY A 64 1.54 0.13 -4.40
C GLY A 64 1.52 0.70 -2.98
N CYS A 65 0.73 1.75 -2.77
CA CYS A 65 0.70 2.49 -1.51
C CYS A 65 0.18 1.66 -0.33
N GLY A 66 -0.45 0.51 -0.59
CA GLY A 66 -1.01 -0.37 0.41
C GLY A 66 -1.94 0.36 1.36
N LEU A 67 -1.63 0.33 2.65
CA LEU A 67 -2.43 0.96 3.70
C LEU A 67 -2.07 2.45 3.91
N GLY A 68 -1.17 3.01 3.09
CA GLY A 68 -1.02 4.45 2.92
C GLY A 68 -0.01 5.16 3.83
N GLU A 69 0.73 4.47 4.71
CA GLU A 69 1.61 5.13 5.69
C GLU A 69 2.64 6.10 5.08
N ASN A 70 3.29 5.71 3.97
CA ASN A 70 4.20 6.62 3.24
C ASN A 70 3.46 7.84 2.70
N SER A 71 2.31 7.62 2.05
CA SER A 71 1.49 8.67 1.47
C SER A 71 0.99 9.67 2.53
N ILE A 72 0.53 9.16 3.67
CA ILE A 72 0.05 9.97 4.80
C ILE A 72 1.20 10.80 5.37
N TYR A 73 2.34 10.17 5.68
CA TYR A 73 3.50 10.88 6.20
C TYR A 73 3.98 12.00 5.27
N LEU A 74 4.12 11.72 3.96
CA LEU A 74 4.57 12.71 2.99
C LEU A 74 3.56 13.86 2.83
N THR A 75 2.26 13.56 2.90
CA THR A 75 1.20 14.59 2.93
C THR A 75 1.35 15.49 4.15
N GLN A 76 1.63 14.93 5.33
CA GLN A 76 1.90 15.70 6.55
C GLN A 76 3.19 16.54 6.47
N GLN A 77 4.13 16.19 5.59
CA GLN A 77 5.30 17.04 5.29
C GLN A 77 4.96 18.19 4.32
N GLY A 78 3.70 18.36 3.94
CA GLY A 78 3.24 19.41 3.03
C GLY A 78 3.43 19.07 1.55
N LEU A 79 3.69 17.81 1.21
CA LEU A 79 3.82 17.35 -0.17
C LEU A 79 2.45 16.95 -0.74
N SER A 80 2.26 17.15 -2.04
CA SER A 80 1.05 16.66 -2.73
C SER A 80 1.29 15.22 -3.18
N VAL A 81 0.49 14.28 -2.68
CA VAL A 81 0.69 12.85 -2.89
C VAL A 81 -0.56 12.20 -3.49
N THR A 82 -0.37 11.39 -4.52
CA THR A 82 -1.36 10.47 -5.05
C THR A 82 -0.90 9.05 -4.75
N GLY A 83 -1.66 8.34 -3.91
CA GLY A 83 -1.47 6.90 -3.69
C GLY A 83 -2.27 6.08 -4.69
N LEU A 84 -1.66 5.03 -5.24
CA LEU A 84 -2.38 4.01 -5.99
C LEU A 84 -2.03 2.63 -5.47
N ASP A 85 -3.02 1.76 -5.45
CA ASP A 85 -2.88 0.37 -5.16
C ASP A 85 -3.94 -0.38 -5.97
N PHE A 86 -3.57 -1.52 -6.52
CA PHE A 86 -4.50 -2.40 -7.21
C PHE A 86 -5.51 -3.08 -6.29
N SER A 87 -5.30 -3.09 -4.97
CA SER A 87 -6.23 -3.65 -3.99
C SER A 87 -7.27 -2.61 -3.54
N PRO A 88 -8.56 -2.70 -3.97
CA PRO A 88 -9.67 -2.02 -3.32
C PRO A 88 -9.64 -2.00 -1.78
N SER A 89 -9.38 -3.13 -1.11
CA SER A 89 -9.40 -3.16 0.36
C SER A 89 -8.24 -2.38 0.97
N ALA A 90 -7.06 -2.39 0.33
CA ALA A 90 -5.94 -1.55 0.73
C ALA A 90 -6.30 -0.07 0.62
N ILE A 91 -6.88 0.35 -0.51
CA ILE A 91 -7.30 1.74 -0.74
C ILE A 91 -8.35 2.20 0.27
N GLU A 92 -9.36 1.38 0.58
CA GLU A 92 -10.38 1.76 1.56
C GLU A 92 -9.79 1.92 2.97
N GLN A 93 -8.90 1.01 3.38
CA GLN A 93 -8.19 1.14 4.66
C GLN A 93 -7.22 2.33 4.67
N ALA A 94 -6.53 2.61 3.57
CA ALA A 94 -5.64 3.77 3.44
C ALA A 94 -6.42 5.08 3.61
N LYS A 95 -7.61 5.20 2.98
CA LYS A 95 -8.50 6.36 3.17
C LYS A 95 -8.94 6.51 4.63
N GLN A 96 -9.26 5.41 5.31
CA GLN A 96 -9.64 5.43 6.72
C GLN A 96 -8.48 5.90 7.61
N ARG A 97 -7.26 5.39 7.38
CA ARG A 97 -6.06 5.83 8.11
C ARG A 97 -5.74 7.29 7.85
N ALA A 98 -5.82 7.74 6.60
CA ALA A 98 -5.62 9.14 6.24
C ALA A 98 -6.63 10.04 6.95
N ALA A 99 -7.92 9.68 6.95
CA ALA A 99 -8.95 10.44 7.66
C ALA A 99 -8.72 10.50 9.18
N ALA A 100 -8.16 9.43 9.77
CA ALA A 100 -7.81 9.39 11.18
C ALA A 100 -6.55 10.21 11.53
N ALA A 101 -5.67 10.45 10.56
CA ALA A 101 -4.42 11.18 10.73
C ALA A 101 -4.58 12.72 10.68
N GLY A 102 -5.76 13.21 10.27
CA GLY A 102 -6.08 14.64 10.10
C GLY A 102 -5.66 15.20 8.74
#